data_AF-A0A960N5M9-F1
#
_entry.id   AF-A0A960N5M9-F1
#
_cell.length_a   1.000
_cell.length_b   1.000
_cell.length_c   1.000
_cell.angle_alpha   90.00
_cell.angle_beta   90.00
_cell.angle_gamma   90.00
#
_symmetry.space_group_name_H-M   'P 1'
#
loop_
_entity.id
_entity.type
_entity.pdbx_description
1 polymer ?
#
loop_
_entity_poly.entity_id
_entity_poly.type
_entity_poly.pdbx_seq_one_letter_code
_entity_poly.pdbx_strand_id
1 'polypeptide(L)' 'MSEELVSVQIDGEWHQFPKGTRMIEACRQVGVEVPHYCYHPKLTSPGNCRMCLVEMGMPPRPKPGEELEKDES' A
#
# COMPACT_ATOMS: atom_id res chain seq x y z
N MET A 1 16.92 -14.33 1.57
CA MET A 1 16.50 -12.93 1.57
C MET A 1 15.28 -12.88 2.47
N SER A 2 15.40 -12.34 3.68
CA SER A 2 14.29 -12.23 4.62
C SER A 2 13.23 -11.30 4.02
N GLU A 3 12.03 -11.82 3.80
CA GLU A 3 10.89 -11.04 3.33
C GLU A 3 10.45 -10.11 4.46
N GLU A 4 10.96 -8.86 4.45
CA GLU A 4 10.50 -7.83 5.38
C GLU A 4 9.03 -7.53 5.04
N LEU A 5 8.12 -7.93 5.93
CA LEU A 5 6.68 -7.68 5.79
C LEU A 5 6.35 -6.30 6.38
N VAL A 6 5.40 -5.62 5.74
CA VAL A 6 4.84 -4.35 6.19
C VAL A 6 3.33 -4.51 6.37
N SER A 7 2.82 -4.07 7.52
CA SER A 7 1.39 -4.01 7.81
C SER A 7 0.76 -2.80 7.12
N VAL A 8 -0.29 -3.03 6.33
CA VAL A 8 -1.04 -2.01 5.60
C VAL A 8 -2.53 -2.23 5.84
N GLN A 9 -3.25 -1.16 6.15
CA GLN A 9 -4.70 -1.20 6.27
C GLN A 9 -5.35 -0.90 4.91
N ILE A 10 -6.22 -1.78 4.43
CA ILE A 10 -7.00 -1.64 3.20
C ILE A 10 -8.48 -1.70 3.58
N ASP A 11 -9.25 -0.65 3.28
CA ASP A 11 -10.69 -0.54 3.58
C ASP A 11 -11.07 -0.86 5.05
N GLY A 12 -10.14 -0.60 5.98
CA GLY A 12 -10.31 -0.83 7.42
C GLY A 12 -9.73 -2.16 7.93
N GLU A 13 -9.34 -3.07 7.04
CA GLU A 13 -8.77 -4.38 7.39
C GLU A 13 -7.25 -4.39 7.29
N TRP A 14 -6.57 -4.98 8.29
CA TRP A 14 -5.12 -5.07 8.33
C TRP A 14 -4.62 -6.30 7.56
N HIS A 15 -3.63 -6.07 6.70
CA HIS A 15 -2.98 -7.11 5.92
C HIS A 15 -1.46 -6.92 5.90
N GLN A 16 -0.73 -8.02 5.77
CA GLN A 16 0.73 -8.00 5.67
C GLN A 16 1.18 -8.28 4.24
N PHE A 17 2.08 -7.44 3.74
CA PHE A 17 2.64 -7.57 2.39
C PHE A 17 4.16 -7.47 2.42
N PRO A 18 4.87 -8.11 1.48
CA PRO A 18 6.29 -7.88 1.30
C PRO A 18 6.58 -6.41 1.02
N LYS A 19 7.64 -5.88 1.64
CA LYS A 19 8.10 -4.51 1.37
C LYS A 19 8.41 -4.33 -0.10
N GLY A 20 7.91 -3.24 -0.67
CA GLY A 20 8.01 -2.95 -2.11
C GLY A 20 6.84 -3.47 -2.94
N THR A 21 5.86 -4.17 -2.35
CA THR A 21 4.59 -4.48 -3.00
C THR A 21 3.90 -3.18 -3.43
N ARG A 22 3.42 -3.14 -4.68
CA ARG A 22 2.69 -1.96 -5.18
C ARG A 22 1.28 -1.96 -4.62
N MET A 23 0.75 -0.77 -4.33
CA MET A 23 -0.61 -0.60 -3.81
C MET A 23 -1.68 -1.37 -4.63
N ILE A 24 -1.62 -1.29 -5.97
CA ILE A 24 -2.57 -1.98 -6.85
C ILE A 24 -2.46 -3.52 -6.77
N GLU A 25 -1.27 -4.04 -6.47
CA GLU A 25 -1.04 -5.48 -6.28
C GLU A 25 -1.54 -5.92 -4.90
N ALA A 26 -1.32 -5.09 -3.87
CA ALA A 26 -1.81 -5.31 -2.51
C ALA A 26 -3.35 -5.37 -2.48
N CYS A 27 -4.05 -4.38 -3.07
CA CYS A 27 -5.50 -4.39 -3.19
C CYS A 27 -6.01 -5.65 -3.90
N ARG A 28 -5.36 -6.06 -5.00
CA ARG A 28 -5.74 -7.26 -5.74
C ARG A 28 -5.59 -8.54 -4.92
N GLN A 29 -4.56 -8.65 -4.09
CA GLN A 29 -4.34 -9.83 -3.23
C GLN A 29 -5.44 -10.01 -2.19
N VAL A 30 -6.07 -8.93 -1.75
CA VAL A 30 -7.18 -8.94 -0.79
C VAL A 30 -8.57 -8.90 -1.47
N GLY A 31 -8.62 -9.01 -2.80
CA GLY A 31 -9.87 -9.04 -3.56
C GLY A 31 -10.48 -7.67 -3.89
N VAL A 32 -9.77 -6.58 -3.61
CA VAL A 32 -10.18 -5.21 -3.97
C VAL A 32 -9.65 -4.86 -5.35
N GLU A 33 -10.54 -4.70 -6.33
CA GLU A 33 -10.17 -4.35 -7.69
C GLU A 33 -10.06 -2.83 -7.87
N VAL A 34 -8.85 -2.35 -8.19
CA VAL A 34 -8.60 -0.94 -8.50
C VAL A 34 -8.59 -0.75 -10.02
N PRO A 35 -9.47 0.10 -10.58
CA PRO A 35 -9.55 0.29 -12.02
C PRO A 35 -8.28 0.95 -12.57
N HIS A 36 -7.76 0.39 -13.67
CA HIS A 36 -6.54 0.87 -14.30
C HIS A 36 -6.53 0.56 -15.80
N TYR A 37 -5.94 1.47 -16.59
CA TYR A 37 -5.66 1.22 -18.01
C TYR A 37 -4.17 1.10 -18.28
N CYS A 38 -3.37 1.92 -17.61
CA CYS A 38 -1.95 2.04 -17.93
C CYS A 38 -1.02 1.16 -17.09
N TYR A 39 -1.55 0.34 -16.18
CA TYR A 39 -0.75 -0.55 -15.32
C TYR A 39 -0.77 -1.98 -15.86
N HIS A 40 0.40 -2.63 -15.88
CA HIS A 40 0.53 -4.04 -16.16
C HIS A 40 1.76 -4.59 -15.40
N PRO A 41 1.69 -5.76 -14.73
CA PRO A 41 2.76 -6.25 -13.85
C PRO A 41 4.14 -6.40 -14.49
N LYS A 42 4.18 -6.67 -15.80
CA LYS A 42 5.41 -6.86 -16.60
C LYS A 42 5.92 -5.58 -17.29
N LEU A 43 5.21 -4.46 -17.16
CA LEU A 43 5.58 -3.19 -17.78
C LEU A 43 5.96 -2.15 -16.73
N THR A 44 6.57 -1.06 -17.18
CA THR A 44 6.75 0.13 -16.33
C THR A 44 5.40 0.79 -16.05
N SER A 45 5.31 1.56 -14.97
CA SER A 45 4.06 2.25 -14.57
C SER A 45 4.11 3.73 -15.03
N PRO A 46 3.51 4.09 -16.18
CA PRO A 46 3.61 5.44 -16.74
C PRO A 46 2.73 6.48 -16.03
N GLY A 47 1.74 6.07 -15.23
CA GLY A 47 0.89 6.99 -14.47
C GLY A 47 -0.08 7.87 -15.28
N ASN A 48 -0.33 7.55 -16.56
CA ASN A 48 -1.11 8.40 -17.46
C ASN A 48 -2.63 8.38 -17.22
N CYS A 49 -3.21 7.25 -16.79
CA CYS A 49 -4.67 7.09 -16.78
C CYS A 49 -5.38 7.67 -15.54
N ARG A 50 -4.67 7.89 -14.43
CA ARG A 50 -5.21 8.41 -13.15
C ARG A 50 -6.44 7.67 -12.59
N MET A 51 -6.80 6.50 -13.12
CA MET A 51 -7.95 5.73 -12.61
C MET A 51 -7.66 5.01 -11.29
N CYS A 52 -6.39 4.70 -11.02
CA CYS A 52 -5.97 4.02 -9.79
C CYS A 52 -5.75 4.97 -8.60
N LEU A 53 -6.35 6.17 -8.64
CA LEU A 53 -6.28 7.10 -7.52
C LEU A 53 -7.11 6.54 -6.36
N VAL A 54 -6.49 6.51 -5.18
CA VAL A 54 -7.13 6.08 -3.93
C VAL A 54 -6.92 7.14 -2.87
N GLU A 55 -7.78 7.13 -1.85
CA GLU A 55 -7.56 7.89 -0.63
C GLU A 55 -6.59 7.13 0.28
N MET A 56 -5.63 7.83 0.87
CA MET A 56 -4.72 7.24 1.86
C MET A 56 -4.77 8.04 3.15
N GLY A 57 -4.90 7.32 4.27
CA GLY A 57 -4.67 7.88 5.59
C GLY A 57 -3.18 8.18 5.82
N MET A 58 -2.89 9.20 6.62
CA MET A 58 -1.54 9.41 7.13
C MET A 58 -1.42 8.65 8.46
N PRO A 59 -0.36 7.86 8.70
CA PRO A 59 -0.10 7.39 10.04
C PRO A 59 0.01 8.60 10.99
N PRO A 60 -0.42 8.47 12.26
CA PRO A 60 -0.36 9.56 13.22
C PRO A 60 1.06 10.13 13.26
N ARG A 61 1.20 11.44 12.98
CA ARG A 61 2.49 12.11 13.10
C ARG A 61 2.80 12.25 14.59
N PRO A 62 3.93 11.71 15.07
CA PRO A 62 4.30 11.83 16.47
C PRO A 62 4.60 13.29 16.79
N LYS A 63 4.39 13.69 18.04
CA LYS A 63 4.78 15.02 18.51
C LYS A 63 6.31 15.13 18.54
N PRO A 64 6.88 16.35 18.47
CA PRO A 64 8.32 16.52 18.60
C PRO A 64 8.83 15.88 19.91
N GLY A 65 9.68 14.85 19.78
CA GLY A 65 10.23 14.08 20.91
C GLY A 65 9.56 12.73 21.19
N GLU A 66 8.54 12.36 20.43
CA GLU A 66 7.85 11.07 20.54
C GLU A 66 8.37 10.15 19.41
N GLU A 67 8.89 8.98 19.77
CA GLU A 67 9.36 7.99 18.79
C GLU A 67 8.14 7.32 18.15
N LEU A 68 8.16 7.13 16.83
CA LEU A 68 7.09 6.43 16.11
C LEU A 68 6.95 5.03 16.71
N GLU A 69 5.90 4.82 17.51
CA GLU A 69 5.48 3.48 17.90
C GLU A 69 5.07 2.79 16.61
N LYS A 70 5.96 1.96 16.07
CA LYS A 70 5.63 1.11 14.94
C LYS A 70 4.53 0.20 15.46
N ASP A 71 3.34 0.33 14.88
CA ASP A 71 2.22 -0.57 15.09
C ASP A 71 2.61 -1.94 14.51
N GLU A 72 3.51 -2.63 15.23
CA GLU A 72 3.84 -4.03 15.04
C GLU A 72 2.75 -4.82 15.76
N SER A 73 1.65 -5.05 15.06
CA SER A 73 0.65 -6.06 15.39
C SER A 73 0.31 -6.88 14.13
#